data_AF-A0A528AWV9-F1
#
_entry.id   AF-A0A528AWV9-F1
#
_cell.length_a   1.000
_cell.length_b   1.000
_cell.length_c   1.000
_cell.angle_alpha   90.00
_cell.angle_beta   90.00
_cell.angle_gamma   90.00
#
_symmetry.space_group_name_H-M   'P 1'
#
loop_
_entity.id
_entity.type
_entity.pdbx_description
1 polymer ?
#
loop_
_entity_poly.entity_id
_entity_poly.type
_entity_poly.pdbx_seq_one_letter_code
_entity_poly.pdbx_strand_id
1 'polypeptide(L)'
;SQEYANVHRGLHFLSNAATDAFENARKIVQRFLNAPDTDNIVFTSNTTAAINTVAYGFGMPNIGEGDEIVLSIMEHHSNIVPWHFIRERQGAKLVWVPVDDLGVFHIEE
;
A
#
# COMPACT_ATOMS: atom_id res chain seq x y z
N SER A 1 23.96 14.25 -11.79
CA SER A 1 23.22 13.56 -12.87
C SER A 1 22.87 14.60 -13.93
N GLN A 2 23.16 14.34 -15.22
CA GLN A 2 22.75 15.20 -16.35
C GLN A 2 21.45 14.70 -17.01
N GLU A 3 20.79 13.69 -16.44
CA GLU A 3 19.54 13.10 -16.94
C GLU A 3 18.39 13.48 -16.00
N TYR A 4 17.92 14.71 -16.12
CA TYR A 4 16.78 15.22 -15.35
C TYR A 4 15.72 15.79 -16.29
N ALA A 5 14.54 15.19 -16.28
CA ALA A 5 13.34 15.65 -16.96
C ALA A 5 12.13 14.99 -16.28
N ASN A 6 10.93 15.47 -16.57
CA ASN A 6 9.73 14.73 -16.21
C ASN A 6 9.69 13.39 -16.96
N VAL A 7 9.23 12.36 -16.25
CA VAL A 7 8.86 11.07 -16.83
C VAL A 7 7.57 11.21 -17.65
N HIS A 8 7.25 10.19 -18.44
CA HIS A 8 6.30 10.16 -19.58
C HIS A 8 7.05 10.33 -20.89
N ARG A 9 6.75 9.45 -21.86
CA ARG A 9 7.45 9.27 -23.14
C ARG A 9 7.42 10.54 -24.01
N GLY A 10 8.19 11.55 -23.61
CA GLY A 10 8.42 12.76 -24.37
C GLY A 10 9.30 12.45 -25.59
N LEU A 11 9.15 13.25 -26.63
CA LEU A 11 9.90 13.07 -27.89
C LEU A 11 11.40 13.39 -27.75
N HIS A 12 11.85 13.90 -26.60
CA HIS A 12 13.22 14.39 -26.40
C HIS A 12 14.05 13.44 -25.52
N PHE A 13 15.35 13.38 -25.80
CA PHE A 13 16.30 12.43 -25.20
C PHE A 13 16.21 12.34 -23.67
N LEU A 14 16.26 13.48 -22.97
CA LEU A 14 16.28 13.52 -21.50
C LEU A 14 15.00 12.93 -20.88
N SER A 15 13.86 13.06 -21.56
CA SER A 15 12.57 12.52 -21.10
C SER A 15 12.52 11.00 -21.23
N ASN A 16 13.10 10.44 -22.30
CA ASN A 16 13.25 8.99 -22.46
C ASN A 16 14.22 8.42 -21.43
N ALA A 17 15.40 9.02 -21.26
CA ALA A 17 16.37 8.58 -20.25
C ALA A 17 15.79 8.58 -18.82
N ALA A 18 15.05 9.63 -18.43
CA ALA A 18 14.37 9.69 -17.14
C ALA A 18 13.27 8.62 -17.00
N THR A 19 12.50 8.36 -18.07
CA THR A 19 11.47 7.32 -18.07
C THR A 19 12.07 5.92 -17.94
N ASP A 20 13.16 5.63 -18.68
CA ASP A 20 13.85 4.35 -18.63
C ASP A 20 14.43 4.09 -17.23
N ALA A 21 15.04 5.11 -16.61
CA ALA A 21 15.55 5.02 -15.24
C ALA A 21 14.43 4.75 -14.22
N PHE A 22 13.29 5.44 -14.36
CA PHE A 22 12.12 5.27 -13.49
C PHE A 22 11.51 3.86 -13.61
N GLU A 23 11.32 3.36 -14.82
CA GLU A 23 10.80 2.01 -15.04
C GLU A 23 11.81 0.91 -14.67
N ASN A 24 13.12 1.18 -14.78
CA ASN A 24 14.13 0.27 -14.24
C ASN A 24 14.08 0.21 -12.70
N ALA A 25 13.83 1.33 -12.01
CA ALA A 25 13.60 1.32 -10.58
C ALA A 25 12.39 0.45 -10.21
N ARG A 26 11.30 0.51 -10.99
CA ARG A 26 10.14 -0.37 -10.83
C ARG A 26 10.51 -1.85 -10.96
N LYS A 27 11.32 -2.22 -11.97
CA LYS A 27 11.84 -3.58 -12.16
C LYS A 27 12.73 -4.05 -11.00
N ILE A 28 13.51 -3.14 -10.40
CA ILE A 28 14.31 -3.48 -9.22
C ILE A 28 13.40 -3.83 -8.04
N VAL A 29 12.37 -3.02 -7.78
CA VAL A 29 11.39 -3.29 -6.71
C VAL A 29 10.60 -4.57 -6.97
N GLN A 30 10.11 -4.77 -8.20
CA GLN A 30 9.43 -6.00 -8.61
C GLN A 30 10.27 -7.25 -8.31
N ARG A 31 11.55 -7.24 -8.69
CA ARG A 31 12.47 -8.36 -8.40
C ARG A 31 12.76 -8.51 -6.91
N PHE A 32 12.95 -7.40 -6.19
CA PHE A 32 13.21 -7.43 -4.76
C PHE A 32 12.07 -8.09 -3.98
N LEU A 33 10.82 -7.81 -4.37
CA LEU A 33 9.61 -8.39 -3.77
C LEU A 33 9.21 -9.74 -4.41
N ASN A 34 9.91 -10.17 -5.47
CA ASN A 34 9.55 -11.33 -6.29
C ASN A 34 8.08 -11.30 -6.79
N ALA A 35 7.58 -10.11 -7.15
CA ALA A 35 6.24 -9.93 -7.71
C ALA A 35 6.19 -10.49 -9.15
N PRO A 36 5.02 -10.93 -9.66
CA PRO A 36 4.96 -11.58 -10.97
C PRO A 36 5.25 -10.64 -12.14
N ASP A 37 4.85 -9.37 -12.04
CA ASP A 37 5.14 -8.35 -13.05
C ASP A 37 5.35 -6.95 -12.44
N THR A 38 5.77 -6.00 -13.27
CA THR A 38 5.99 -4.61 -12.86
C THR A 38 4.69 -3.83 -12.65
N ASP A 39 3.59 -4.25 -13.27
CA ASP A 39 2.29 -3.58 -13.17
C ASP A 39 1.65 -3.82 -11.79
N ASN A 40 2.10 -4.84 -11.05
CA ASN A 40 1.81 -5.00 -9.62
C ASN A 40 2.52 -3.99 -8.70
N ILE A 41 3.45 -3.18 -9.21
CA ILE A 41 4.23 -2.23 -8.39
C ILE A 41 3.71 -0.82 -8.61
N VAL A 42 3.08 -0.27 -7.58
CA VAL A 42 2.64 1.14 -7.54
C VAL A 42 3.56 1.95 -6.65
N PHE A 43 4.27 2.93 -7.23
CA PHE A 43 5.02 3.89 -6.46
C PHE A 43 4.09 4.88 -5.76
N THR A 44 4.29 5.07 -4.46
CA THR A 44 3.59 6.04 -3.63
C THR A 44 4.60 6.87 -2.84
N SER A 45 4.15 7.93 -2.15
CA SER A 45 5.05 8.79 -1.38
C SER A 45 5.64 8.11 -0.14
N ASN A 46 4.92 7.18 0.48
CA ASN A 46 5.34 6.38 1.64
C ASN A 46 4.35 5.23 1.92
N THR A 47 4.64 4.40 2.92
CA THR A 47 3.77 3.28 3.35
C THR A 47 2.36 3.73 3.75
N THR A 48 2.21 4.87 4.43
CA THR A 48 0.90 5.41 4.80
C THR A 48 0.06 5.71 3.57
N ALA A 49 0.64 6.30 2.53
CA ALA A 49 -0.03 6.55 1.26
C ALA A 49 -0.41 5.24 0.55
N ALA A 50 0.47 4.24 0.54
CA ALA A 50 0.17 2.92 -0.04
C ALA A 50 -1.04 2.25 0.63
N ILE A 51 -1.10 2.27 1.97
CA ILE A 51 -2.25 1.71 2.71
C ILE A 51 -3.53 2.48 2.39
N ASN A 52 -3.46 3.82 2.35
CA ASN A 52 -4.62 4.64 1.98
C ASN A 52 -5.09 4.37 0.55
N THR A 53 -4.18 4.12 -0.41
CA THR A 53 -4.55 3.73 -1.78
C THR A 53 -5.45 2.50 -1.78
N VAL A 54 -5.14 1.49 -0.96
CA VAL A 54 -5.98 0.29 -0.84
C VAL A 54 -7.28 0.57 -0.09
N ALA A 55 -7.20 1.26 1.06
CA ALA A 55 -8.38 1.57 1.87
C ALA A 55 -9.43 2.37 1.09
N TYR A 56 -9.01 3.35 0.27
CA TYR A 56 -9.93 4.14 -0.55
C TYR A 56 -10.27 3.50 -1.89
N GLY A 57 -9.32 2.85 -2.56
CA GLY A 57 -9.52 2.25 -3.89
C GLY A 57 -10.28 0.93 -3.86
N PHE A 58 -10.12 0.16 -2.78
CA PHE A 58 -10.77 -1.14 -2.59
C PHE A 58 -11.65 -1.19 -1.34
N GLY A 59 -11.18 -0.74 -0.19
CA GLY A 59 -11.94 -0.87 1.07
C GLY A 59 -13.28 -0.12 1.01
N MET A 60 -13.24 1.18 0.74
CA MET A 60 -14.40 2.08 0.77
C MET A 60 -15.54 1.66 -0.19
N PRO A 61 -15.28 1.12 -1.40
CA PRO A 61 -16.37 0.64 -2.26
C PRO A 61 -16.90 -0.75 -1.91
N ASN A 62 -16.16 -1.58 -1.17
CA ASN A 62 -16.44 -3.01 -1.02
C ASN A 62 -16.74 -3.45 0.41
N ILE A 63 -16.52 -2.59 1.41
CA ILE A 63 -16.70 -2.91 2.83
C ILE A 63 -17.73 -1.94 3.41
N GLY A 64 -18.80 -2.47 4.01
CA GLY A 64 -19.94 -1.70 4.47
C GLY A 64 -20.38 -2.02 5.89
N GLU A 65 -21.65 -1.76 6.16
CA GLU A 65 -22.23 -1.89 7.50
C GLU A 65 -22.19 -3.35 7.96
N GLY A 66 -21.60 -3.58 9.13
CA GLY A 66 -21.52 -4.90 9.75
C GLY A 66 -20.37 -5.79 9.27
N ASP A 67 -19.75 -5.49 8.13
CA ASP A 67 -18.55 -6.19 7.64
C ASP A 67 -17.36 -5.99 8.60
N GLU A 68 -16.45 -6.95 8.64
CA GLU A 68 -15.32 -6.95 9.56
C GLU A 68 -13.99 -6.73 8.85
N ILE A 69 -13.19 -5.81 9.38
CA ILE A 69 -11.79 -5.60 9.01
C ILE A 69 -10.94 -6.09 10.18
N VAL A 70 -10.18 -7.15 9.95
CA VAL A 70 -9.36 -7.79 10.97
C VAL A 70 -7.94 -7.20 10.95
N LEU A 71 -7.47 -6.73 12.10
CA LEU A 71 -6.15 -6.14 12.32
C LEU A 71 -5.49 -6.78 13.54
N SER A 72 -4.16 -6.71 13.66
CA SER A 72 -3.47 -7.07 14.90
C SER A 72 -3.48 -5.89 15.90
N ILE A 73 -3.41 -6.17 17.21
CA ILE A 73 -3.14 -5.12 18.21
C ILE A 73 -1.75 -4.48 18.05
N MET A 74 -0.85 -5.09 17.28
CA MET A 74 0.51 -4.61 17.03
C MET A 74 0.59 -3.54 15.94
N GLU A 75 -0.50 -3.24 15.25
CA GLU A 75 -0.47 -2.38 14.06
C GLU A 75 0.02 -0.96 14.36
N HIS A 76 0.88 -0.45 13.48
CA HIS A 76 1.22 0.97 13.49
C HIS A 76 0.00 1.80 13.07
N HIS A 77 -0.14 3.03 13.57
CA HIS A 77 -1.30 3.89 13.29
C HIS A 77 -1.62 4.07 11.79
N SER A 78 -0.61 4.05 10.92
CA SER A 78 -0.79 4.12 9.46
C SER A 78 -1.61 2.96 8.91
N ASN A 79 -1.58 1.79 9.55
CA ASN A 79 -2.37 0.61 9.22
C ASN A 79 -3.60 0.42 10.14
N ILE A 80 -4.05 1.49 10.81
CA ILE A 80 -5.28 1.50 11.63
C ILE A 80 -6.23 2.59 11.12
N VAL A 81 -5.73 3.82 11.05
CA VAL A 81 -6.56 5.01 10.80
C VAL A 81 -7.33 4.94 9.46
N PRO A 82 -6.74 4.46 8.34
CA PRO A 82 -7.49 4.34 7.08
C PRO A 82 -8.69 3.39 7.19
N TRP A 83 -8.53 2.27 7.90
CA TRP A 83 -9.60 1.30 8.14
C TRP A 83 -10.64 1.83 9.14
N HIS A 84 -10.20 2.60 10.13
CA HIS A 84 -11.12 3.31 11.02
C HIS A 84 -12.06 4.24 10.24
N PHE A 85 -11.61 4.91 9.18
CA PHE A 85 -12.51 5.74 8.38
C PHE A 85 -13.64 4.94 7.73
N ILE A 86 -13.40 3.69 7.33
CA ILE A 86 -14.44 2.81 6.79
C ILE A 86 -15.45 2.46 7.90
N ARG A 87 -14.97 2.10 9.11
CA ARG A 87 -15.83 1.94 10.29
C ARG A 87 -16.69 3.18 10.55
N GLU A 88 -16.05 4.34 10.63
CA GLU A 88 -16.71 5.60 11.01
C GLU A 88 -17.74 6.06 9.97
N ARG A 89 -17.44 5.88 8.68
CA ARG A 89 -18.26 6.42 7.60
C ARG A 89 -19.29 5.44 7.06
N GLN A 90 -19.04 4.13 7.19
CA GLN A 90 -19.81 3.08 6.52
C GLN A 90 -20.30 1.99 7.46
N GLY A 91 -19.97 2.05 8.76
CA GLY A 91 -20.49 1.11 9.76
C GLY A 91 -19.78 -0.25 9.79
N ALA A 92 -18.62 -0.38 9.15
CA ALA A 92 -17.78 -1.57 9.28
C ALA A 92 -17.29 -1.73 10.74
N LYS A 93 -16.86 -2.93 11.11
CA LYS A 93 -16.27 -3.23 12.42
C LYS A 93 -14.77 -3.43 12.29
N LEU A 94 -14.01 -2.94 13.26
CA LEU A 94 -12.60 -3.32 13.42
C LEU A 94 -12.52 -4.43 14.45
N VAL A 95 -11.93 -5.56 14.04
CA VAL A 95 -11.68 -6.73 14.89
C VAL A 95 -10.19 -6.83 15.15
N TRP A 96 -9.80 -7.10 16.39
CA TRP A 96 -8.42 -7.05 16.84
C TRP A 96 -7.91 -8.42 17.24
N VAL A 97 -6.89 -8.91 16.56
CA VAL A 97 -6.16 -10.14 16.92
C VAL A 97 -5.11 -9.80 17.97
N PRO A 98 -5.15 -10.42 19.15
CA PRO A 98 -4.24 -10.11 20.24
C PRO A 98 -2.83 -10.67 20.00
N VAL A 99 -1.92 -10.34 20.91
CA VAL A 99 -0.69 -11.09 21.17
C VAL A 99 -0.61 -11.37 22.66
N ASP A 100 0.16 -12.38 23.04
CA ASP A 100 0.36 -12.70 24.47
C ASP A 100 1.28 -11.69 25.16
N ASP A 101 1.45 -11.84 26.48
CA ASP A 101 2.27 -10.96 27.32
C ASP A 101 3.77 -10.96 26.95
N LEU A 102 4.22 -11.94 26.17
CA LEU A 102 5.59 -12.02 25.64
C LEU A 102 5.71 -11.41 24.24
N GLY A 103 4.60 -10.95 23.65
CA GLY A 103 4.53 -10.43 22.30
C GLY A 103 4.52 -11.51 21.22
N VAL A 104 4.23 -12.78 21.57
CA VAL A 104 4.10 -13.86 20.59
C VAL A 104 2.71 -13.81 19.96
N PHE A 105 2.68 -13.92 18.63
CA PHE A 105 1.45 -14.03 17.86
C PHE A 105 1.06 -15.49 17.70
N HIS A 106 -0.17 -15.83 18.07
CA HIS A 106 -0.73 -17.18 17.99
C HIS A 106 -1.78 -17.23 16.88
N ILE A 107 -1.72 -18.25 16.01
CA ILE A 107 -2.63 -18.35 14.85
C ILE A 107 -4.00 -18.94 15.21
N GLU A 108 -4.09 -19.67 16.32
CA GLU A 108 -5.28 -20.43 16.72
C GLU A 108 -6.16 -19.71 17.77
N GLU A 109 -5.74 -18.53 18.23
CA GLU A 109 -6.44 -17.68 19.21
C GLU A 109 -6.98 -16.38 18.59
#